data_AF-G5A0V7-F1
#
_entry.id   AF-G5A0V7-F1
#
_cell.length_a   1.000
_cell.length_b   1.000
_cell.length_c   1.000
_cell.angle_alpha   90.00
_cell.angle_beta   90.00
_cell.angle_gamma   90.00
#
_symmetry.space_group_name_H-M   'P 1'
#
loop_
_entity.id
_entity.type
_entity.pdbx_description
1 polymer ?
#
loop_
_entity_poly.entity_id
_entity_poly.type
_entity_poly.pdbx_seq_one_letter_code
_entity_poly.pdbx_strand_id
1 'polypeptide(L)'
;MPVNRGLPAGISSRPAERAAGVKKQSGLNVARFIAREEELHQARKYTHFNETNANRAVWEEKQNRQTGSGARIQQNKRLDEERELLNKEVLAIRQARLQNYYETCYQEWEQELRSRGLALVRDRD
;
A
#
# COMPACT_ATOMS: atom_id res chain seq x y z
N MET A 1 -55.94 -2.33 -1.70
CA MET A 1 -55.61 -3.01 -2.97
C MET A 1 -54.95 -4.34 -2.65
N PRO A 2 -55.44 -5.50 -3.15
CA PRO A 2 -54.83 -6.79 -2.84
C PRO A 2 -53.54 -6.94 -3.65
N VAL A 3 -52.46 -7.38 -2.98
CA VAL A 3 -51.14 -7.58 -3.58
C VAL A 3 -50.87 -9.08 -3.67
N ASN A 4 -50.91 -9.63 -4.89
CA ASN A 4 -50.59 -11.03 -5.14
C ASN A 4 -49.08 -11.27 -4.99
N ARG A 5 -48.67 -11.99 -3.94
CA ARG A 5 -47.27 -12.24 -3.55
C ARG A 5 -46.57 -13.39 -4.31
N GLY A 6 -47.16 -13.91 -5.37
CA GLY A 6 -46.69 -15.12 -6.06
C GLY A 6 -45.97 -14.91 -7.41
N LEU A 7 -45.71 -13.67 -7.83
CA LEU A 7 -45.11 -13.39 -9.15
C LEU A 7 -43.79 -12.61 -9.02
N PRO A 8 -42.76 -12.94 -9.82
CA PRO A 8 -41.52 -12.17 -9.85
C PRO A 8 -41.80 -10.72 -10.27
N ALA A 9 -41.08 -9.78 -9.65
CA ALA A 9 -41.28 -8.35 -9.85
C ALA A 9 -41.13 -7.97 -11.34
N GLY A 10 -42.17 -7.36 -11.92
CA GLY A 10 -42.11 -6.75 -13.26
C GLY A 10 -43.21 -7.16 -14.24
N ILE A 11 -44.10 -8.11 -13.92
CA ILE A 11 -45.16 -8.53 -14.84
C ILE A 11 -46.50 -7.87 -14.44
N SER A 12 -46.99 -6.97 -15.30
CA SER A 12 -48.30 -6.31 -15.17
C SER A 12 -49.44 -7.33 -15.15
N SER A 13 -50.28 -7.29 -14.11
CA SER A 13 -51.37 -8.25 -13.86
C SER A 13 -52.72 -7.86 -14.47
N ARG A 14 -52.76 -7.01 -15.50
CA ARG A 14 -54.01 -6.69 -16.22
C ARG A 14 -54.14 -7.56 -17.47
N PRO A 15 -55.28 -8.27 -17.67
CA PRO A 15 -55.55 -8.88 -18.96
C PRO A 15 -55.77 -7.73 -19.96
N ALA A 16 -54.88 -7.62 -20.95
CA ALA A 16 -55.07 -6.67 -22.04
C ALA A 16 -56.27 -7.13 -22.88
N GLU A 17 -57.38 -6.40 -22.79
CA GLU A 17 -58.49 -6.52 -23.74
C GLU A 17 -57.91 -6.29 -25.14
N ARG A 18 -57.89 -7.37 -25.95
CA ARG A 18 -57.42 -7.28 -27.34
C ARG A 18 -58.53 -6.66 -28.17
N ALA A 19 -58.40 -5.38 -28.48
CA ALA A 19 -59.19 -4.74 -29.52
C ALA A 19 -59.01 -5.51 -30.84
N ALA A 20 -60.13 -6.01 -31.36
CA ALA A 20 -60.18 -6.68 -32.66
C ALA A 20 -59.80 -5.69 -33.77
N GLY A 21 -58.80 -6.03 -34.58
CA GLY A 21 -58.62 -5.41 -35.91
C GLY A 21 -57.41 -4.51 -36.15
N VAL A 22 -56.36 -4.50 -35.32
CA VAL A 22 -55.10 -3.80 -35.70
C VAL A 22 -54.21 -4.77 -36.49
N LYS A 23 -54.12 -4.56 -37.81
CA LYS A 23 -53.10 -5.23 -38.64
C LYS A 23 -51.73 -4.92 -38.04
N LYS A 24 -51.08 -5.92 -37.42
CA LYS A 24 -49.73 -5.77 -36.88
C LYS A 24 -48.85 -5.22 -38.00
N GLN A 25 -48.27 -4.02 -37.81
CA GLN A 25 -47.32 -3.45 -38.77
C GLN A 25 -46.17 -4.46 -38.94
N SER A 26 -46.15 -5.10 -40.10
CA SER A 26 -45.05 -5.95 -40.54
C SER A 26 -43.75 -5.17 -40.41
N GLY A 27 -42.82 -5.64 -39.59
CA GLY A 27 -41.53 -4.99 -39.33
C GLY A 27 -41.31 -4.49 -37.90
N LEU A 28 -42.37 -4.29 -37.10
CA LEU A 28 -42.23 -3.76 -35.73
C LEU A 28 -41.46 -4.72 -34.80
N ASN A 29 -41.64 -6.03 -34.99
CA ASN A 29 -40.88 -7.06 -34.26
C ASN A 29 -39.41 -7.12 -34.71
N VAL A 30 -39.15 -6.89 -36.00
CA VAL A 30 -37.78 -6.88 -36.56
C VAL A 30 -37.04 -5.64 -36.04
N ALA A 31 -37.68 -4.47 -36.03
CA ALA A 31 -37.13 -3.25 -35.46
C ALA A 31 -36.82 -3.40 -33.96
N ARG A 32 -37.74 -4.01 -33.18
CA ARG A 32 -37.50 -4.31 -31.77
C ARG A 32 -36.37 -5.31 -31.55
N PHE A 33 -36.23 -6.30 -32.43
CA PHE A 33 -35.14 -7.27 -32.37
C PHE A 33 -33.80 -6.59 -32.68
N ILE A 34 -33.74 -5.78 -33.74
CA ILE A 34 -32.53 -5.01 -34.11
C ILE A 34 -32.12 -4.08 -32.97
N ALA A 35 -33.04 -3.31 -32.41
CA ALA A 35 -32.75 -2.42 -31.29
C ALA A 35 -32.21 -3.18 -30.06
N ARG A 36 -32.81 -4.34 -29.75
CA ARG A 36 -32.34 -5.19 -28.65
C ARG A 36 -30.94 -5.77 -28.91
N GLU A 37 -30.66 -6.20 -30.14
CA GLU A 37 -29.34 -6.71 -30.52
C GLU A 37 -28.28 -5.60 -30.48
N GLU A 38 -28.63 -4.39 -30.90
CA GLU A 38 -27.75 -3.21 -30.80
C GLU A 38 -27.44 -2.86 -29.34
N GLU A 39 -28.46 -2.83 -28.47
CA GLU A 39 -28.28 -2.62 -27.02
C GLU A 39 -27.38 -3.70 -26.41
N LEU A 40 -27.59 -4.97 -26.77
CA LEU A 40 -26.81 -6.08 -26.25
C LEU A 40 -25.34 -5.99 -26.72
N HIS A 41 -25.12 -5.63 -27.98
CA HIS A 41 -23.80 -5.40 -28.52
C HIS A 41 -23.08 -4.23 -27.84
N GLN A 42 -23.79 -3.12 -27.57
CA GLN A 42 -23.25 -2.00 -26.79
C GLN A 42 -22.89 -2.42 -25.36
N ALA A 43 -23.74 -3.18 -24.69
CA ALA A 43 -23.47 -3.68 -23.33
C ALA A 43 -22.23 -4.60 -23.28
N ARG A 44 -22.06 -5.48 -24.29
CA ARG A 44 -20.86 -6.32 -24.42
C ARG A 44 -19.59 -5.50 -24.64
N LYS A 45 -19.65 -4.47 -25.47
CA LYS A 45 -18.51 -3.55 -25.66
C LYS A 45 -18.16 -2.79 -24.39
N TYR A 46 -19.18 -2.29 -23.68
CA TYR A 46 -19.00 -1.56 -22.44
C TYR A 46 -18.36 -2.43 -21.35
N THR A 47 -18.87 -3.65 -21.14
CA THR A 47 -18.32 -4.60 -20.16
C THR A 47 -16.86 -4.92 -20.47
N HIS A 48 -16.54 -5.26 -21.72
CA HIS A 48 -15.16 -5.55 -22.12
C HIS A 48 -14.20 -4.36 -21.90
N PHE A 49 -14.64 -3.14 -22.25
CA PHE A 49 -13.85 -1.94 -22.02
C PHE A 49 -13.64 -1.67 -20.52
N ASN A 50 -14.69 -1.84 -19.71
CA ASN A 50 -14.64 -1.65 -18.27
C ASN A 50 -13.68 -2.66 -17.61
N GLU A 51 -13.77 -3.94 -17.96
CA GLU A 51 -12.86 -4.98 -17.47
C GLU A 51 -11.39 -4.67 -17.80
N THR A 52 -11.13 -4.21 -19.03
CA THR A 52 -9.78 -3.84 -19.46
C THR A 52 -9.24 -2.65 -18.64
N ASN A 53 -10.07 -1.63 -18.43
CA ASN A 53 -9.70 -0.48 -17.60
C ASN A 53 -9.51 -0.86 -16.13
N ALA A 54 -10.36 -1.73 -15.58
CA ALA A 54 -10.24 -2.22 -14.21
C ALA A 54 -8.91 -2.97 -14.02
N ASN A 55 -8.58 -3.88 -14.94
CA ASN A 55 -7.31 -4.60 -14.92
C ASN A 55 -6.10 -3.67 -15.00
N ARG A 56 -6.17 -2.64 -15.86
CA ARG A 56 -5.13 -1.62 -15.98
C ARG A 56 -4.97 -0.81 -14.70
N ALA A 57 -6.06 -0.36 -14.08
CA ALA A 57 -6.03 0.39 -12.84
C ALA A 57 -5.39 -0.42 -11.70
N VAL A 58 -5.74 -1.70 -11.57
CA VAL A 58 -5.13 -2.61 -10.58
C VAL A 58 -3.63 -2.78 -10.83
N TRP A 59 -3.22 -2.92 -12.09
CA TRP A 59 -1.81 -3.03 -12.44
C TRP A 59 -1.03 -1.76 -12.11
N GLU A 60 -1.57 -0.58 -12.47
CA GLU A 60 -0.97 0.71 -12.17
C GLU A 60 -0.87 0.95 -10.66
N GLU A 61 -1.88 0.58 -9.87
CA GLU A 61 -1.82 0.65 -8.41
C GLU A 61 -0.71 -0.27 -7.85
N LYS A 62 -0.61 -1.50 -8.34
CA LYS A 62 0.44 -2.45 -7.92
C LYS A 62 1.82 -1.92 -8.25
N GLN A 63 2.00 -1.33 -9.45
CA GLN A 63 3.25 -0.70 -9.84
C GLN A 63 3.53 0.53 -8.97
N ASN A 64 2.58 1.41 -8.72
CA ASN A 64 2.78 2.57 -7.85
C ASN A 64 3.13 2.18 -6.41
N ARG A 65 2.58 1.08 -5.89
CA ARG A 65 2.99 0.54 -4.58
C ARG A 65 4.42 0.03 -4.61
N GLN A 66 4.86 -0.64 -5.68
CA GLN A 66 6.23 -1.13 -5.81
C GLN A 66 7.24 0.01 -6.08
N THR A 67 6.94 0.90 -7.01
CA THR A 67 7.79 2.04 -7.41
C THR A 67 7.82 3.13 -6.33
N GLY A 68 6.68 3.44 -5.71
CA GLY A 68 6.59 4.32 -4.54
C GLY A 68 7.28 3.73 -3.30
N SER A 69 7.43 2.40 -3.24
CA SER A 69 8.29 1.75 -2.25
C SER A 69 9.76 2.07 -2.52
N GLY A 70 10.21 2.20 -3.77
CA GLY A 70 11.61 2.50 -4.10
C GLY A 70 12.12 3.79 -3.46
N ALA A 71 11.35 4.90 -3.55
CA ALA A 71 11.73 6.16 -2.91
C ALA A 71 11.76 6.06 -1.38
N ARG A 72 10.78 5.36 -0.78
CA ARG A 72 10.74 5.11 0.68
C ARG A 72 11.86 4.19 1.14
N ILE A 73 12.19 3.16 0.37
CA ILE A 73 13.29 2.23 0.64
C ILE A 73 14.62 2.97 0.58
N GLN A 74 14.83 3.82 -0.44
CA GLN A 74 16.05 4.64 -0.52
C GLN A 74 16.14 5.63 0.63
N GLN A 75 15.02 6.25 1.01
CA GLN A 75 14.97 7.13 2.18
C GLN A 75 15.31 6.37 3.47
N ASN A 76 14.68 5.22 3.70
CA ASN A 76 14.95 4.39 4.89
C ASN A 76 16.41 3.95 4.92
N LYS A 77 16.98 3.54 3.78
CA LYS A 77 18.39 3.16 3.68
C LYS A 77 19.32 4.31 4.11
N ARG A 78 19.05 5.54 3.65
CA ARG A 78 19.81 6.72 4.07
C ARG A 78 19.69 6.98 5.57
N LEU A 79 18.49 6.86 6.12
CA LEU A 79 18.26 7.02 7.56
C LEU A 79 18.97 5.95 8.39
N ASP A 80 19.02 4.71 7.91
CA ASP A 80 19.74 3.62 8.56
C ASP A 80 21.25 3.87 8.53
N GLU A 81 21.80 4.31 7.39
CA GLU A 81 23.22 4.70 7.26
C GLU A 81 23.59 5.86 8.21
N GLU A 82 22.75 6.91 8.28
CA GLU A 82 22.94 8.04 9.21
C GLU A 82 22.92 7.57 10.67
N ARG A 83 21.99 6.67 11.01
CA ARG A 83 21.90 6.11 12.37
C ARG A 83 23.13 5.29 12.74
N GLU A 84 23.68 4.51 11.82
CA GLU A 84 24.92 3.75 12.05
C GLU A 84 26.11 4.67 12.30
N LEU A 85 26.24 5.75 11.54
CA LEU A 85 27.30 6.75 11.73
C LEU A 85 27.20 7.42 13.10
N LEU A 86 26.00 7.87 13.47
CA LEU A 86 25.74 8.47 14.78
C LEU A 86 26.09 7.51 15.93
N ASN A 87 25.75 6.22 15.80
CA ASN A 87 26.10 5.22 16.80
C ASN A 87 27.61 5.05 16.94
N LYS A 88 28.36 5.05 15.82
CA LYS A 88 29.83 4.97 15.82
C LYS A 88 30.44 6.18 16.51
N GLU A 89 29.96 7.38 16.20
CA GLU A 89 30.41 8.63 16.83
C GLU A 89 30.18 8.62 18.34
N VAL A 90 28.99 8.20 18.79
CA VAL A 90 28.66 8.11 20.22
C VAL A 90 29.59 7.13 20.94
N LEU A 91 29.89 5.97 20.33
CA LEU A 91 30.81 5.01 20.91
C LEU A 91 32.24 5.56 20.99
N ALA A 92 32.72 6.22 19.94
CA ALA A 92 34.05 6.85 19.92
C ALA A 92 34.18 7.93 21.02
N ILE A 93 33.18 8.81 21.15
CA ILE A 93 33.15 9.84 22.19
C ILE A 93 33.11 9.21 23.58
N ARG A 94 32.30 8.17 23.78
CA ARG A 94 32.20 7.47 25.07
C ARG A 94 33.54 6.82 25.43
N GLN A 95 34.20 6.18 24.48
CA GLN A 95 35.50 5.56 24.69
C GLN A 95 36.55 6.61 25.08
N ALA A 96 36.63 7.72 24.34
CA ALA A 96 37.55 8.81 24.66
C ALA A 96 37.30 9.38 26.07
N ARG A 97 36.03 9.57 26.46
CA ARG A 97 35.68 10.04 27.80
C ARG A 97 36.07 9.04 28.90
N LEU A 98 35.82 7.75 28.68
CA LEU A 98 36.22 6.71 29.63
C LEU A 98 37.74 6.63 29.76
N GLN A 99 38.46 6.70 28.65
CA GLN A 99 39.92 6.72 28.64
C GLN A 99 40.45 7.90 29.45
N ASN A 100 39.98 9.12 29.19
CA ASN A 100 40.39 10.32 29.95
C ASN A 100 40.07 10.19 31.45
N TYR A 101 38.92 9.64 31.79
CA TYR A 101 38.54 9.41 33.19
C TYR A 101 39.51 8.44 33.87
N TYR A 102 39.77 7.29 33.26
CA TYR A 102 40.69 6.31 33.84
C TYR A 102 42.14 6.78 33.85
N GLU A 103 42.59 7.52 32.83
CA GLU A 103 43.91 8.16 32.83
C GLU A 103 44.07 9.11 34.02
N THR A 104 43.02 9.90 34.31
CA THR A 104 43.01 10.78 35.49
C THR A 104 43.09 9.99 36.78
N CYS A 105 42.25 8.95 36.94
CA CYS A 105 42.29 8.07 38.11
C CYS A 105 43.65 7.38 38.27
N TYR A 106 44.27 6.94 37.16
CA TYR A 106 45.60 6.34 37.17
C TYR A 106 46.66 7.32 37.68
N GLN A 107 46.62 8.58 37.23
CA GLN A 107 47.55 9.61 37.69
C GLN A 107 47.38 9.89 39.19
N GLU A 108 46.15 10.01 39.67
CA GLU A 108 45.84 10.21 41.10
C GLU A 108 46.39 9.06 41.94
N TRP A 109 46.09 7.81 41.56
CA TRP A 109 46.57 6.62 42.27
C TRP A 109 48.10 6.49 42.24
N GLU A 110 48.72 6.82 41.12
CA GLU A 110 50.18 6.76 41.01
C GLU A 110 50.85 7.81 41.92
N GLN A 111 50.26 9.01 42.05
CA GLN A 111 50.73 10.02 43.01
C GLN A 111 50.58 9.53 44.46
N GLU A 112 49.44 8.95 44.82
CA GLU A 112 49.21 8.43 46.17
C GLU A 112 50.15 7.26 46.50
N LEU A 113 50.37 6.33 45.57
CA LEU A 113 51.30 5.22 45.78
C LEU A 113 52.74 5.70 45.89
N ARG A 114 53.16 6.65 45.05
CA ARG A 114 54.50 7.26 45.13
C ARG A 114 54.73 7.94 46.48
N SER A 115 53.70 8.59 47.05
CA SER A 115 53.80 9.18 48.40
C SER A 115 54.08 8.13 49.50
N ARG A 116 53.73 6.87 49.23
CA ARG A 116 53.96 5.72 50.10
C ARG A 116 55.20 4.90 49.71
N GLY A 117 55.97 5.36 48.71
CA GLY A 117 57.13 4.63 48.18
C GLY A 117 56.79 3.42 47.30
N LEU A 118 55.53 3.30 46.84
CA LEU A 118 55.04 2.23 45.97
C LEU A 118 54.82 2.75 44.54
N ALA A 119 54.67 1.84 43.57
CA ALA A 119 54.38 2.18 42.18
C ALA A 119 53.43 1.15 41.55
N LEU A 120 52.65 1.59 40.55
CA LEU A 120 51.83 0.70 39.73
C LEU A 120 52.71 -0.17 38.82
N VAL A 121 52.37 -1.45 38.72
CA VAL A 121 52.98 -2.36 37.74
C VAL A 121 52.54 -1.93 36.35
N ARG A 122 53.50 -1.70 35.46
CA ARG A 122 53.26 -1.45 34.04
C ARG A 122 53.77 -2.65 33.26
N ASP A 123 52.96 -3.14 32.33
CA ASP A 123 53.42 -4.14 31.38
C ASP A 123 54.58 -3.55 30.57
N ARG A 124 55.68 -4.29 30.49
CA ARG A 124 56.80 -3.96 29.60
C ARG A 124 56.53 -4.64 28.28
N ASP A 125 56.48 -3.86 27.20
CA ASP A 125 56.53 -4.36 25.83
C ASP A 125 57.81 -5.18 25.58
#